data_AF-A0A445JS56-F1
#
_entry.id   AF-A0A445JS56-F1
#
_cell.length_a   1.000
_cell.length_b   1.000
_cell.length_c   1.000
_cell.angle_alpha   90.00
_cell.angle_beta   90.00
_cell.angle_gamma   90.00
#
_symmetry.space_group_name_H-M   'P 1'
#
loop_
_entity.id
_entity.type
_entity.pdbx_description
1 polymer ?
#
loop_
_entity_poly.entity_id
_entity_poly.type
_entity_poly.pdbx_seq_one_letter_code
_entity_poly.pdbx_strand_id
1 'polypeptide(L)'
;MAHFIHHIFTFICGYAVGFKRSWKVSLVVFSVTPLTMFCGMAYKALYGGLTAKEEASYRKAGSIAEQGIGSIRTVFSFVAERQLTGKYAELLQKSAPIGDRVGFAKGIGMGVIYLIMYSTWALAFWYGSILIASNELDGGSAIACFFGVNVGGRGLALTLSYFAQFAQGTVAASRVFYIIERIPEIDSYSPEGRKLSGVRGRIELKSVSFAYPSRPDSLIFDSLNL
;
A
#
# COMPACT_ATOMS: atom_id res chain seq x y z
N MET A 1 -10.41 -8.48 11.19
CA MET A 1 -11.03 -7.71 12.30
C MET A 1 -10.51 -8.10 13.69
N ALA A 2 -10.29 -9.38 14.00
CA ALA A 2 -9.84 -9.81 15.33
C ALA A 2 -8.55 -9.10 15.82
N HIS A 3 -7.54 -8.96 14.97
CA HIS A 3 -6.29 -8.25 15.31
C HIS A 3 -6.49 -6.74 15.58
N PHE A 4 -7.41 -6.09 14.85
CA PHE A 4 -7.72 -4.68 15.05
C PHE A 4 -8.40 -4.44 16.40
N ILE A 5 -9.40 -5.26 16.72
CA ILE A 5 -10.08 -5.20 18.03
C ILE A 5 -9.08 -5.47 19.14
N HIS A 6 -8.27 -6.53 19.02
CA HIS A 6 -7.25 -6.87 20.00
C HIS A 6 -6.31 -5.69 20.29
N HIS A 7 -5.76 -5.05 19.26
CA HIS A 7 -4.81 -3.94 19.43
C HIS A 7 -5.44 -2.64 19.95
N ILE A 8 -6.72 -2.39 19.66
CA ILE A 8 -7.48 -1.29 20.28
C ILE A 8 -7.61 -1.54 21.79
N PHE A 9 -8.00 -2.75 22.19
CA PHE A 9 -8.11 -3.10 23.60
C PHE A 9 -6.73 -3.05 24.29
N THR A 10 -5.66 -3.53 23.64
CA THR A 10 -4.29 -3.40 24.15
C THR A 10 -3.88 -1.94 24.35
N PHE A 11 -4.24 -1.05 23.42
CA PHE A 11 -3.98 0.38 23.56
C PHE A 11 -4.72 0.97 24.76
N ILE A 12 -6.04 0.76 24.84
CA ILE A 12 -6.90 1.32 25.91
C ILE A 12 -6.43 0.80 27.28
N CYS A 13 -6.27 -0.51 27.44
CA CYS A 13 -5.86 -1.11 28.70
C CYS A 13 -4.42 -0.73 29.08
N GLY A 14 -3.49 -0.71 28.12
CA GLY A 14 -2.08 -0.35 28.37
C GLY A 14 -1.92 1.10 28.83
N TYR A 15 -2.62 2.04 28.18
CA TYR A 15 -2.63 3.44 28.58
C TYR A 15 -3.38 3.67 29.90
N ALA A 16 -4.52 3.01 30.12
CA ALA A 16 -5.27 3.12 31.37
C ALA A 16 -4.43 2.68 32.59
N VAL A 17 -3.70 1.56 32.48
CA VAL A 17 -2.79 1.09 33.53
C VAL A 17 -1.62 2.06 33.73
N GLY A 18 -1.04 2.58 32.63
CA GLY A 18 0.05 3.55 32.67
C GLY A 18 -0.33 4.85 33.39
N PHE A 19 -1.46 5.45 33.00
CA PHE A 19 -1.98 6.70 33.59
C PHE A 19 -2.43 6.52 35.04
N LYS A 20 -3.03 5.38 35.40
CA LYS A 20 -3.46 5.08 36.78
C LYS A 20 -2.27 4.95 37.74
N ARG A 21 -1.13 4.43 37.27
CA ARG A 21 0.06 4.18 38.10
C ARG A 21 0.95 5.42 38.25
N SER A 22 1.18 6.14 37.14
CA SER A 22 1.96 7.38 37.16
C SER A 22 1.58 8.28 35.98
N TRP A 23 0.87 9.37 36.29
CA TRP A 23 0.53 10.39 35.30
C TRP A 23 1.75 11.19 34.84
N LYS A 24 2.74 11.42 35.73
CA LYS A 24 3.95 12.19 35.43
C LYS A 24 4.84 11.50 34.39
N VAL A 25 5.11 10.21 34.55
CA VAL A 25 5.92 9.43 33.59
C VAL A 25 5.18 9.27 32.26
N SER A 26 3.87 9.06 32.30
CA SER A 26 3.05 8.91 31.09
C SER A 26 3.03 10.20 30.25
N LEU A 27 2.97 11.38 30.88
CA LEU A 27 3.06 12.67 30.19
C LEU A 27 4.41 12.92 29.51
N VAL A 28 5.51 12.50 30.15
CA VAL A 28 6.85 12.60 29.55
C VAL A 28 6.93 11.76 28.28
N VAL A 29 6.45 10.51 28.33
CA VAL A 29 6.42 9.63 27.15
C VAL A 29 5.47 10.17 26.08
N PHE A 30 4.32 10.72 26.48
CA PHE A 30 3.37 11.36 25.57
C PHE A 30 3.99 12.56 24.86
N SER A 31 4.84 13.34 25.53
CA SER A 31 5.53 14.50 24.95
C SER A 31 6.58 14.11 23.90
N VAL A 32 7.20 12.93 24.04
CA VAL A 32 8.18 12.41 23.06
C VAL A 32 7.50 11.71 21.88
N THR A 33 6.27 11.23 22.06
CA THR A 33 5.49 10.56 21.00
C THR A 33 5.34 11.39 19.71
N PRO A 34 4.93 12.68 19.72
CA PRO A 34 4.81 13.47 18.49
C PRO A 34 6.15 13.67 17.78
N LEU A 35 7.25 13.80 18.53
CA LEU A 35 8.60 13.89 17.95
C LEU A 35 8.94 12.61 17.18
N THR A 36 8.72 11.44 17.79
CA THR A 36 8.96 10.15 17.13
C THR A 36 8.05 9.94 15.92
N MET A 37 6.81 10.41 16.00
CA MET A 37 5.82 10.30 14.92
C MET A 37 6.21 11.17 13.73
N PHE A 38 6.71 12.40 13.98
CA PHE A 38 7.23 13.29 12.94
C PHE A 38 8.43 12.68 12.22
N CYS A 39 9.42 12.16 12.97
CA CYS A 39 10.58 11.49 12.37
C CYS A 39 10.19 10.24 11.57
N GLY A 40 9.25 9.43 12.10
CA GLY A 40 8.74 8.25 11.39
C GLY A 40 7.99 8.60 10.10
N MET A 41 7.22 9.70 10.11
CA MET A 41 6.52 10.20 8.92
C MET A 41 7.49 10.73 7.87
N ALA A 42 8.48 11.52 8.29
CA ALA A 42 9.53 12.03 7.40
C ALA A 42 10.32 10.87 6.75
N TYR A 43 10.69 9.85 7.53
CA TYR A 43 11.32 8.63 7.00
C TYR A 43 10.43 7.94 5.97
N LYS A 44 9.15 7.69 6.29
CA LYS A 44 8.21 7.05 5.35
C LYS A 44 8.05 7.84 4.05
N ALA A 45 7.99 9.17 4.12
CA ALA A 45 7.85 10.02 2.94
C ALA A 45 9.10 9.96 2.04
N LEU A 46 10.28 10.07 2.63
CA LEU A 46 11.56 10.00 1.91
C LEU A 46 11.78 8.60 1.30
N TYR A 47 11.55 7.55 2.11
CA TYR A 47 11.72 6.18 1.69
C TYR A 47 10.71 5.79 0.60
N GLY A 48 9.43 6.15 0.76
CA GLY A 48 8.38 5.86 -0.21
C GLY A 48 8.67 6.45 -1.59
N GLY A 49 9.20 7.68 -1.65
CA GLY A 49 9.59 8.29 -2.92
C GLY A 49 10.80 7.62 -3.59
N LEU A 50 11.76 7.14 -2.79
CA LEU A 50 12.93 6.42 -3.29
C LEU A 50 12.57 5.01 -3.78
N THR A 51 11.78 4.27 -3.02
CA THR A 51 11.28 2.94 -3.41
C THR A 51 10.40 3.02 -4.66
N ALA A 52 9.55 4.04 -4.81
CA ALA A 52 8.76 4.22 -6.02
C ALA A 52 9.64 4.44 -7.28
N LYS A 53 10.77 5.16 -7.14
CA LYS A 53 11.74 5.34 -8.23
C LYS A 53 12.47 4.03 -8.57
N GLU A 54 12.84 3.25 -7.56
CA GLU A 54 13.44 1.93 -7.73
C GLU A 54 12.48 0.97 -8.44
N GLU A 55 11.23 0.87 -7.97
CA GLU A 55 10.19 0.06 -8.60
C GLU A 55 9.92 0.48 -10.04
N ALA A 56 9.89 1.78 -10.34
CA ALA A 56 9.69 2.29 -11.70
C ALA A 56 10.84 1.88 -12.64
N SER A 57 12.08 1.89 -12.14
CA SER A 57 13.25 1.46 -12.92
C SER A 57 13.22 -0.05 -13.19
N TYR A 58 12.93 -0.85 -12.16
CA TYR A 58 12.79 -2.30 -12.30
C TYR A 58 11.62 -2.70 -13.18
N ARG A 59 10.50 -1.96 -13.15
CA ARG A 59 9.34 -2.22 -14.01
C ARG A 59 9.67 -2.07 -15.49
N LYS A 60 10.53 -1.13 -15.88
CA LYS A 60 11.00 -1.00 -17.27
C LYS A 60 11.81 -2.21 -17.71
N ALA A 61 12.73 -2.68 -16.86
CA ALA A 61 13.50 -3.89 -17.14
C ALA A 61 12.59 -5.14 -17.22
N GLY A 62 11.64 -5.27 -16.28
CA GLY A 62 10.64 -6.33 -16.26
C GLY A 62 9.76 -6.34 -17.51
N SER A 63 9.33 -5.18 -17.99
CA SER A 63 8.53 -5.07 -19.22
C SER A 63 9.28 -5.54 -20.47
N ILE A 64 10.57 -5.25 -20.59
CA ILE A 64 11.39 -5.77 -21.71
C ILE A 64 11.52 -7.29 -21.64
N ALA A 65 11.77 -7.83 -20.44
CA ALA A 65 11.84 -9.27 -20.24
C ALA A 65 10.50 -9.95 -20.58
N GLU A 66 9.39 -9.38 -20.12
CA GLU A 66 8.03 -9.87 -20.38
C GLU A 66 7.70 -9.84 -21.88
N GLN A 67 8.03 -8.77 -22.60
CA GLN A 67 7.86 -8.69 -24.05
C GLN A 67 8.70 -9.76 -24.78
N GLY A 68 9.95 -9.94 -24.35
CA GLY A 68 10.85 -10.93 -24.94
C GLY A 68 10.37 -12.36 -24.75
N ILE A 69 9.90 -12.70 -23.53
CA ILE A 69 9.37 -14.02 -23.21
C ILE A 69 8.02 -14.24 -23.91
N GLY A 70 7.13 -13.24 -23.89
CA GLY A 70 5.82 -13.32 -24.53
C GLY A 70 5.91 -13.52 -26.04
N SER A 71 6.96 -12.99 -26.68
CA SER A 71 7.21 -13.12 -28.13
C SER A 71 8.46 -13.95 -28.45
N ILE A 72 8.74 -15.00 -27.67
CA ILE A 72 10.00 -15.75 -27.76
C ILE A 72 10.27 -16.33 -29.16
N ARG A 73 9.23 -16.79 -29.87
CA ARG A 73 9.35 -17.30 -31.25
C ARG A 73 9.87 -16.23 -32.21
N THR A 74 9.43 -14.99 -32.04
CA THR A 74 9.88 -13.83 -32.83
C THR A 74 11.33 -13.48 -32.50
N VAL A 75 11.72 -13.57 -31.23
CA VAL A 75 13.12 -13.33 -30.83
C VAL A 75 14.06 -14.34 -31.48
N PHE A 76 13.69 -15.62 -31.48
CA PHE A 76 14.45 -16.68 -32.15
C PHE A 76 14.47 -16.51 -33.68
N SER A 77 13.33 -16.19 -34.31
CA SER A 77 13.27 -16.04 -35.77
C SER A 77 14.13 -14.90 -36.30
N PHE A 78 14.31 -13.84 -35.50
CA PHE A 78 15.18 -12.70 -35.84
C PHE A 78 16.58 -12.80 -35.22
N VAL A 79 16.93 -13.87 -34.52
CA VAL A 79 18.22 -14.06 -33.82
C VAL A 79 18.55 -12.87 -32.90
N ALA A 80 17.54 -12.32 -32.23
CA ALA A 80 17.63 -11.07 -31.47
C ALA A 80 17.99 -11.26 -29.98
N GLU A 81 18.35 -12.48 -29.56
CA GLU A 81 18.63 -12.84 -28.16
C GLU A 81 19.69 -11.94 -27.51
N ARG A 82 20.82 -11.72 -28.21
CA ARG A 82 21.91 -10.87 -27.70
C ARG A 82 21.49 -9.41 -27.58
N GLN A 83 20.68 -8.93 -28.52
CA GLN A 83 20.19 -7.56 -28.50
C GLN A 83 19.21 -7.34 -27.33
N LEU A 84 18.31 -8.30 -27.09
CA LEU A 84 17.39 -8.26 -25.96
C LEU A 84 18.12 -8.34 -24.62
N THR A 85 19.08 -9.26 -24.51
CA THR A 85 19.90 -9.44 -23.30
C THR A 85 20.73 -8.18 -23.02
N GLY A 86 21.32 -7.58 -24.06
CA GLY A 86 22.06 -6.31 -23.94
C GLY A 86 21.18 -5.16 -23.45
N LYS A 87 19.98 -4.99 -24.01
CA LYS A 87 19.02 -3.98 -23.55
C LYS A 87 18.59 -4.21 -22.10
N TYR A 88 18.35 -5.45 -21.71
CA TYR A 88 18.01 -5.80 -20.34
C TYR A 88 19.17 -5.51 -19.36
N ALA A 89 20.39 -5.88 -19.72
CA ALA A 89 21.60 -5.59 -18.95
C ALA A 89 21.82 -4.08 -18.77
N GLU A 90 21.63 -3.28 -19.83
CA GLU A 90 21.74 -1.82 -19.76
C GLU A 90 20.73 -1.22 -18.77
N LEU A 91 19.48 -1.68 -18.79
CA LEU A 91 18.45 -1.22 -17.86
C LEU A 91 18.74 -1.64 -16.41
N LEU A 92 19.27 -2.83 -16.19
CA LEU A 92 19.72 -3.28 -14.88
C LEU A 92 20.89 -2.44 -14.37
N GLN A 93 21.87 -2.16 -15.21
CA GLN A 93 23.03 -1.33 -14.84
C GLN A 93 22.61 0.10 -14.48
N LYS A 94 21.59 0.65 -15.16
CA LYS A 94 20.97 1.94 -14.79
C LYS A 94 20.18 1.87 -13.48
N SER A 95 19.66 0.69 -13.11
CA SER A 95 18.86 0.49 -11.89
C SER A 95 19.73 0.20 -10.65
N ALA A 96 20.89 -0.43 -10.81
CA ALA A 96 21.81 -0.76 -9.72
C ALA A 96 22.17 0.43 -8.80
N PRO A 97 22.63 1.60 -9.30
CA PRO A 97 22.97 2.72 -8.44
C PRO A 97 21.76 3.37 -7.76
N ILE A 98 20.55 3.15 -8.28
CA ILE A 98 19.31 3.59 -7.62
C ILE A 98 19.07 2.71 -6.40
N GLY A 99 19.21 1.39 -6.55
CA GLY A 99 19.12 0.42 -5.45
C GLY A 99 20.12 0.71 -4.34
N ASP A 100 21.37 1.04 -4.69
CA ASP A 100 22.40 1.41 -3.70
C ASP A 100 21.99 2.63 -2.86
N ARG A 101 21.41 3.66 -3.50
CA ARG A 101 20.91 4.86 -2.80
C ARG A 101 19.71 4.53 -1.92
N VAL A 102 18.81 3.66 -2.37
CA VAL A 102 17.67 3.21 -1.53
C VAL A 102 18.18 2.42 -0.33
N GLY A 103 19.13 1.50 -0.54
CA GLY A 103 19.76 0.72 0.52
C GLY A 103 20.43 1.61 1.57
N PHE A 104 21.19 2.61 1.14
CA PHE A 104 21.83 3.56 2.05
C PHE A 104 20.79 4.42 2.82
N ALA A 105 19.77 4.94 2.12
CA ALA A 105 18.70 5.71 2.76
C ALA A 105 17.90 4.86 3.77
N LYS A 106 17.67 3.59 3.46
CA LYS A 106 17.05 2.62 4.39
C LYS A 106 17.90 2.41 5.63
N GLY A 107 19.22 2.23 5.44
CA GLY A 107 20.17 2.03 6.53
C GLY A 107 20.18 3.22 7.50
N ILE A 108 20.37 4.43 6.98
CA ILE A 108 20.31 5.66 7.79
C ILE A 108 18.96 5.81 8.48
N GLY A 109 17.86 5.64 7.74
CA GLY A 109 16.54 5.86 8.31
C GLY A 109 16.17 4.85 9.40
N MET A 110 16.50 3.57 9.22
CA MET A 110 16.39 2.57 10.29
C MET A 110 17.25 2.94 11.50
N GLY A 111 18.51 3.34 11.27
CA GLY A 111 19.42 3.76 12.33
C GLY A 111 18.89 4.94 13.15
N VAL A 112 18.37 5.98 12.49
CA VAL A 112 17.77 7.15 13.14
C VAL A 112 16.52 6.76 13.94
N ILE A 113 15.66 5.90 13.42
CA ILE A 113 14.47 5.41 14.13
C ILE A 113 14.85 4.66 15.40
N TYR A 114 15.82 3.73 15.31
CA TYR A 114 16.29 2.98 16.48
C TYR A 114 16.96 3.88 17.50
N LEU A 115 17.79 4.84 17.06
CA LEU A 115 18.42 5.82 17.95
C LEU A 115 17.37 6.60 18.75
N ILE A 116 16.37 7.17 18.08
CA ILE A 116 15.29 7.93 18.74
C ILE A 116 14.50 7.03 19.70
N MET A 117 14.22 5.79 19.32
CA MET A 117 13.49 4.84 20.17
C MET A 117 14.27 4.52 21.45
N TYR A 118 15.56 4.21 21.35
CA TYR A 118 16.40 3.93 22.52
C TYR A 118 16.63 5.18 23.38
N SER A 119 16.82 6.35 22.78
CA SER A 119 16.90 7.63 23.51
C SER A 119 15.62 7.92 24.30
N THR A 120 14.45 7.62 23.73
CA THR A 120 13.15 7.75 24.41
C THR A 120 13.06 6.81 25.62
N TRP A 121 13.52 5.57 25.47
CA TRP A 121 13.54 4.61 26.58
C TRP A 121 14.51 5.04 27.68
N ALA A 122 15.70 5.51 27.30
CA ALA A 122 16.68 6.03 28.25
C ALA A 122 16.14 7.22 29.06
N LEU A 123 15.48 8.18 28.39
CA LEU A 123 14.83 9.31 29.06
C LEU A 123 13.71 8.86 30.01
N ALA A 124 12.89 7.89 29.60
CA ALA A 124 11.81 7.36 30.43
C ALA A 124 12.36 6.67 31.70
N PHE A 125 13.43 5.88 31.56
CA PHE A 125 14.09 5.24 32.72
C PHE A 125 14.80 6.24 33.61
N TRP A 126 15.49 7.23 33.04
CA TRP A 126 16.16 8.28 33.81
C TRP A 126 15.16 9.09 34.64
N TYR A 127 14.08 9.58 34.02
CA TYR A 127 13.03 10.30 34.73
C TYR A 127 12.32 9.41 35.76
N GLY A 128 12.06 8.14 35.41
CA GLY A 128 11.52 7.16 36.34
C GLY A 128 12.42 6.96 37.58
N SER A 129 13.74 6.93 37.40
CA SER A 129 14.70 6.76 38.49
C SER A 129 14.71 7.93 39.47
N ILE A 130 14.58 9.17 38.98
CA ILE A 130 14.49 10.38 39.83
C ILE A 130 13.22 10.35 40.68
N LEU A 131 12.11 9.88 40.10
CA LEU A 131 10.82 9.79 40.78
C LEU A 131 10.82 8.71 41.88
N ILE A 132 11.54 7.61 41.65
CA ILE A 132 11.79 6.58 42.66
C ILE A 132 12.67 7.15 43.79
N ALA A 133 13.74 7.87 43.45
CA ALA A 133 14.63 8.49 44.43
C ALA A 133 13.92 9.56 45.30
N SER A 134 12.88 10.20 44.76
CA SER A 134 12.05 11.18 45.48
C SER A 134 10.94 10.55 46.34
N ASN A 135 10.93 9.21 46.44
CA ASN A 135 9.92 8.42 47.17
C ASN A 135 8.47 8.65 46.70
N GLU A 136 8.28 9.21 45.50
CA GLU A 136 6.96 9.44 44.91
C GLU A 136 6.42 8.21 44.15
N LEU A 137 7.30 7.26 43.80
CA LEU A 137 6.93 6.08 43.03
C LEU A 137 7.71 4.83 43.44
N ASP A 138 7.01 3.70 43.52
CA ASP A 138 7.61 2.39 43.67
C ASP A 138 8.25 1.91 42.35
N GLY A 139 9.39 1.24 42.42
CA GLY A 139 10.13 0.74 41.26
C GLY A 139 9.31 -0.24 40.41
N GLY A 140 8.53 -1.11 41.05
CA GLY A 140 7.62 -2.02 40.35
C GLY A 140 6.52 -1.27 39.58
N SER A 141 6.03 -0.18 40.14
CA SER A 141 5.05 0.71 39.49
C SER A 141 5.63 1.48 38.31
N ALA A 142 6.90 1.90 38.38
CA ALA A 142 7.60 2.55 37.26
C ALA A 142 7.81 1.60 36.07
N ILE A 143 8.24 0.37 36.33
CA ILE A 143 8.43 -0.66 35.29
C ILE A 143 7.08 -1.05 34.67
N ALA A 144 6.05 -1.24 35.49
CA ALA A 144 4.69 -1.55 34.99
C ALA A 144 4.13 -0.42 34.10
N CYS A 145 4.38 0.84 34.47
CA CYS A 145 4.00 2.00 33.65
C CYS A 145 4.75 2.00 32.31
N PHE A 146 6.06 1.79 32.32
CA PHE A 146 6.88 1.74 31.11
C PHE A 146 6.41 0.64 30.13
N PHE A 147 6.24 -0.59 30.62
CA PHE A 147 5.76 -1.69 29.77
C PHE A 147 4.33 -1.47 29.31
N GLY A 148 3.44 -0.97 30.17
CA GLY A 148 2.05 -0.66 29.82
C GLY A 148 1.93 0.36 28.69
N VAL A 149 2.68 1.46 28.78
CA VAL A 149 2.71 2.52 27.75
C VAL A 149 3.42 2.03 26.47
N ASN A 150 4.50 1.25 26.58
CA ASN A 150 5.20 0.72 25.39
C ASN A 150 4.31 -0.27 24.61
N VAL A 151 3.68 -1.22 25.31
CA VAL A 151 2.77 -2.20 24.71
C VAL A 151 1.53 -1.51 24.16
N GLY A 152 0.95 -0.55 24.90
CA GLY A 152 -0.17 0.26 24.43
C GLY A 152 0.17 1.08 23.18
N GLY A 153 1.36 1.71 23.16
CA GLY A 153 1.85 2.49 22.02
C GLY A 153 2.06 1.64 20.76
N ARG A 154 2.60 0.42 20.90
CA ARG A 154 2.67 -0.55 19.80
C ARG A 154 1.27 -0.93 19.29
N GLY A 155 0.32 -1.15 20.21
CA GLY A 155 -1.09 -1.40 19.88
C GLY A 155 -1.71 -0.29 19.04
N LEU A 156 -1.44 0.98 19.39
CA LEU A 156 -1.89 2.14 18.60
C LEU A 156 -1.29 2.15 17.18
N ALA A 157 0.03 2.00 17.07
CA ALA A 157 0.73 2.02 15.78
C ALA A 157 0.22 0.92 14.82
N LEU A 158 -0.02 -0.28 15.35
CA LEU A 158 -0.56 -1.39 14.58
C LEU A 158 -2.03 -1.16 14.21
N THR A 159 -2.85 -0.66 15.13
CA THR A 159 -4.26 -0.29 14.86
C THR A 159 -4.36 0.72 13.71
N LEU A 160 -3.53 1.77 13.71
CA LEU A 160 -3.49 2.75 12.62
C LEU A 160 -3.13 2.09 11.27
N SER A 161 -2.19 1.15 11.28
CA SER A 161 -1.78 0.42 10.08
C SER A 161 -2.92 -0.45 9.54
N TYR A 162 -3.62 -1.18 10.43
CA TYR A 162 -4.80 -1.96 10.06
C TYR A 162 -5.94 -1.08 9.55
N PHE A 163 -6.16 0.10 10.16
CA PHE A 163 -7.17 1.04 9.69
C PHE A 163 -6.90 1.50 8.24
N ALA A 164 -5.64 1.83 7.93
CA ALA A 164 -5.26 2.19 6.56
C ALA A 164 -5.49 1.04 5.56
N GLN A 165 -5.22 -0.22 5.96
CA GLN A 165 -5.51 -1.40 5.15
C GLN A 165 -7.02 -1.60 4.92
N PHE A 166 -7.84 -1.40 5.96
CA PHE A 166 -9.30 -1.44 5.81
C PHE A 166 -9.79 -0.39 4.82
N ALA A 167 -9.30 0.84 4.91
CA ALA A 167 -9.65 1.91 3.97
C ALA A 167 -9.30 1.53 2.51
N GLN A 168 -8.10 0.98 2.28
CA GLN A 168 -7.72 0.46 0.95
C GLN A 168 -8.62 -0.69 0.50
N GLY A 169 -8.98 -1.60 1.40
CA GLY A 169 -9.92 -2.70 1.14
C GLY A 169 -11.30 -2.19 0.74
N THR A 170 -11.82 -1.14 1.38
CA THR A 170 -13.09 -0.51 1.02
C THR A 170 -13.05 0.09 -0.39
N VAL A 171 -11.94 0.74 -0.77
CA VAL A 171 -11.76 1.28 -2.14
C VAL A 171 -11.67 0.16 -3.18
N ALA A 172 -11.04 -0.95 -2.86
CA ALA A 172 -11.00 -2.12 -3.75
C ALA A 172 -12.40 -2.74 -3.89
N ALA A 173 -13.12 -2.91 -2.78
CA ALA A 173 -14.47 -3.44 -2.76
C ALA A 173 -15.43 -2.55 -3.55
N SER A 174 -15.33 -1.22 -3.44
CA SER A 174 -16.20 -0.31 -4.19
C SER A 174 -16.05 -0.47 -5.69
N ARG A 175 -14.85 -0.79 -6.20
CA ARG A 175 -14.63 -1.10 -7.63
C ARG A 175 -15.28 -2.41 -8.05
N VAL A 176 -15.24 -3.43 -7.18
CA VAL A 176 -15.90 -4.72 -7.44
C VAL A 176 -17.41 -4.54 -7.46
N PHE A 177 -17.97 -3.89 -6.44
CA PHE A 177 -19.41 -3.60 -6.38
C PHE A 177 -19.87 -2.75 -7.57
N TYR A 178 -19.08 -1.75 -7.98
CA TYR A 178 -19.38 -0.98 -9.18
C TYR A 178 -19.52 -1.85 -10.44
N ILE A 179 -18.72 -2.91 -10.59
CA ILE A 179 -18.83 -3.83 -11.73
C ILE A 179 -20.06 -4.73 -11.58
N ILE A 180 -20.31 -5.25 -10.38
CA ILE A 180 -21.44 -6.16 -10.11
C ILE A 180 -22.78 -5.44 -10.29
N GLU A 181 -22.89 -4.20 -9.82
CA GLU A 181 -24.12 -3.41 -9.85
C GLU A 181 -24.34 -2.72 -11.20
N ARG A 182 -23.34 -2.75 -12.10
CA ARG A 182 -23.47 -2.16 -13.43
C ARG A 182 -24.43 -2.99 -14.29
N ILE A 183 -25.56 -2.40 -14.65
CA ILE A 183 -26.48 -2.94 -15.66
C ILE A 183 -25.97 -2.51 -17.06
N PRO A 184 -25.62 -3.47 -17.96
CA PRO A 184 -25.21 -3.14 -19.32
C PRO A 184 -26.41 -2.68 -20.16
N GLU A 185 -26.17 -1.79 -21.14
CA GLU A 185 -27.21 -1.32 -22.07
C GLU A 185 -27.76 -2.45 -22.94
N ILE A 186 -26.90 -3.41 -23.30
CA ILE A 186 -27.28 -4.65 -23.96
C ILE A 186 -27.16 -5.77 -22.92
N ASP A 187 -28.28 -6.14 -22.31
CA ASP A 187 -28.33 -7.17 -21.29
C ASP A 187 -28.56 -8.57 -21.88
N SER A 188 -27.50 -9.37 -21.91
CA SER A 188 -27.54 -10.76 -22.36
C SER A 188 -28.25 -11.72 -21.39
N TYR A 189 -28.42 -11.32 -20.12
CA TYR A 189 -29.10 -12.13 -19.10
C TYR A 189 -30.60 -11.85 -19.01
N SER A 190 -31.07 -10.76 -19.63
CA SER A 190 -32.49 -10.45 -19.69
C SER A 190 -33.26 -11.54 -20.46
N PRO A 191 -34.36 -12.07 -19.90
CA PRO A 191 -35.23 -13.02 -20.61
C PRO A 191 -36.10 -12.32 -21.66
N GLU A 192 -36.04 -10.99 -21.74
CA GLU A 192 -36.83 -10.18 -22.67
C GLU A 192 -36.35 -10.36 -24.12
N GLY A 193 -37.27 -10.22 -25.06
CA GLY A 193 -37.02 -10.42 -26.48
C GLY A 193 -37.81 -11.58 -27.08
N ARG A 194 -37.82 -11.64 -28.41
CA ARG A 194 -38.55 -12.67 -29.15
C ARG A 194 -37.68 -13.90 -29.34
N LYS A 195 -38.10 -15.03 -28.78
CA LYS A 195 -37.53 -16.35 -29.09
C LYS A 195 -38.26 -16.94 -30.30
N LEU A 196 -37.57 -17.05 -31.43
CA LEU A 196 -38.12 -17.58 -32.67
C LEU A 196 -38.07 -19.12 -32.64
N SER A 197 -39.18 -19.79 -32.97
CA SER A 197 -39.27 -21.27 -33.01
C SER A 197 -38.55 -21.90 -34.20
N GLY A 198 -38.31 -21.12 -35.26
CA GLY A 198 -37.53 -21.50 -36.43
C GLY A 198 -37.07 -20.26 -37.20
N VAL A 199 -35.85 -20.31 -37.74
CA VAL A 199 -35.20 -19.17 -38.41
C VAL A 199 -34.86 -19.55 -39.85
N ARG A 200 -35.33 -18.75 -40.83
CA ARG A 200 -35.02 -18.92 -42.26
C ARG A 200 -33.67 -18.31 -42.67
N GLY A 201 -33.04 -17.50 -41.82
CA GLY A 201 -31.70 -16.96 -42.04
C GLY A 201 -31.60 -15.75 -42.99
N ARG A 202 -32.72 -15.07 -43.32
CA ARG A 202 -32.69 -13.83 -44.11
C ARG A 202 -32.28 -12.66 -43.21
N ILE A 203 -31.14 -12.05 -43.51
CA ILE A 203 -30.59 -10.88 -42.81
C ILE A 203 -30.63 -9.70 -43.78
N GLU A 204 -31.02 -8.53 -43.29
CA GLU A 204 -31.06 -7.28 -44.06
C GLU A 204 -30.57 -6.16 -43.13
N LEU A 205 -29.62 -5.34 -43.59
CA LEU A 205 -29.12 -4.15 -42.92
C LEU A 205 -29.74 -2.93 -43.61
N LYS A 206 -30.39 -2.04 -42.86
CA LYS A 206 -31.04 -0.84 -43.39
C LYS A 206 -30.45 0.42 -42.78
N SER A 207 -29.76 1.20 -43.60
CA SER A 207 -29.22 2.52 -43.29
C SER A 207 -28.52 2.55 -41.93
N VAL A 208 -27.65 1.56 -41.70
CA VAL A 208 -26.96 1.40 -40.43
C VAL A 208 -25.78 2.36 -40.38
N SER A 209 -25.79 3.24 -39.38
CA SER A 209 -24.65 4.09 -39.03
C SER A 209 -24.07 3.65 -37.70
N PHE A 210 -22.74 3.48 -37.66
CA PHE A 210 -22.07 2.93 -36.48
C PHE A 210 -20.66 3.51 -36.30
N ALA A 211 -20.36 3.86 -35.05
CA ALA A 211 -19.03 4.22 -34.57
C ALA A 211 -18.72 3.42 -33.31
N TYR A 212 -17.46 3.00 -33.15
CA TYR A 212 -17.05 2.30 -31.93
C TYR A 212 -17.04 3.27 -30.72
N PRO A 213 -17.53 2.86 -29.54
CA PRO A 213 -17.53 3.73 -28.35
C PRO A 213 -16.14 4.19 -27.90
N SER A 214 -15.08 3.45 -28.25
CA SER A 214 -13.69 3.83 -27.97
C SER A 214 -13.17 4.94 -28.88
N ARG A 215 -13.83 5.20 -30.02
CA ARG A 215 -13.51 6.24 -31.01
C ARG A 215 -14.80 6.79 -31.62
N PRO A 216 -15.59 7.55 -30.86
CA PRO A 216 -16.91 8.01 -31.31
C PRO A 216 -16.82 8.95 -32.52
N ASP A 217 -15.71 9.66 -32.68
CA ASP A 217 -15.50 10.63 -33.78
C ASP A 217 -15.18 9.96 -35.13
N SER A 218 -14.86 8.66 -35.14
CA SER A 218 -14.53 7.92 -36.35
C SER A 218 -15.70 7.04 -36.76
N LEU A 219 -16.60 7.60 -37.58
CA LEU A 219 -17.70 6.84 -38.16
C LEU A 219 -17.15 5.74 -39.09
N ILE A 220 -17.53 4.48 -38.82
CA ILE A 220 -17.08 3.32 -39.61
C ILE A 220 -18.09 3.00 -40.71
N PHE A 221 -19.37 2.99 -40.35
CA PHE A 221 -20.45 2.84 -41.31
C PHE A 221 -21.28 4.11 -41.33
N ASP A 222 -21.48 4.64 -42.53
CA ASP A 222 -22.41 5.72 -42.80
C ASP A 222 -23.50 5.19 -43.73
N SER A 223 -24.70 5.00 -43.18
CA SER A 223 -25.89 4.64 -43.95
C SER A 223 -25.76 3.36 -44.79
N LEU A 224 -25.14 2.31 -44.23
CA LEU A 224 -24.94 1.02 -44.91
C LEU A 224 -26.26 0.28 -45.14
N ASN A 225 -26.48 -0.21 -46.37
CA ASN A 225 -27.59 -1.09 -46.74
C ASN A 225 -27.06 -2.40 -47.35
N LEU A 226 -27.53 -3.57 -46.87
CA LEU A 226 -27.13 -4.90 -47.34
C LEU A 226 -28.28 -5.91 -47.25
#